data_AF-A0A7S4L9X7-F1
#
_entry.id   AF-A0A7S4L9X7-F1
#
_cell.length_a   1.000
_cell.length_b   1.000
_cell.length_c   1.000
_cell.angle_alpha   90.00
_cell.angle_beta   90.00
_cell.angle_gamma   90.00
#
_symmetry.space_group_name_H-M   'P 1'
#
loop_
_entity.id
_entity.type
_entity.pdbx_description
1 polymer ?
#
loop_
_entity_poly.entity_id
_entity_poly.type
_entity_poly.pdbx_seq_one_letter_code
_entity_poly.pdbx_strand_id
1 'polypeptide(L)'
;PLMHITNVQQQKTHPRFADKAFQEGLKWSYEELDQYLSAQYMAPSGWVFDTLEPTMKRYLTHVFRAAQPSLQPRVGTFGFFAADFIITDQLQVFITEVQNGPDLSITSGGVKSRLVKAMVREVLAIQMEVLHRHRSNQPLTVLDSVQEFQMLVNEAAVPPWMYSVPTSEGTR
;
A
#
# COMPACT_ATOMS: atom_id res chain seq x y z
N PRO A 1 -7.51 28.70 0.45
CA PRO A 1 -7.06 27.99 1.68
C PRO A 1 -6.85 26.47 1.50
N LEU A 2 -7.74 25.75 0.80
CA LEU A 2 -7.68 24.29 0.65
C LEU A 2 -6.77 23.78 -0.49
N MET A 3 -5.98 24.66 -1.13
CA MET A 3 -5.15 24.30 -2.29
C MET A 3 -3.97 23.39 -1.92
N HIS A 4 -3.49 23.47 -0.68
CA HIS A 4 -2.30 22.74 -0.21
C HIS A 4 -2.62 21.44 0.55
N ILE A 5 -3.89 21.10 0.74
CA ILE A 5 -4.27 19.95 1.56
C ILE A 5 -5.10 18.97 0.74
N THR A 6 -4.55 17.81 0.42
CA THR A 6 -5.20 16.82 -0.45
C THR A 6 -6.22 15.92 0.29
N ASN A 7 -6.28 16.00 1.62
CA ASN A 7 -7.19 15.18 2.43
C ASN A 7 -8.66 15.41 2.01
N VAL A 8 -9.30 14.35 1.52
CA VAL A 8 -10.69 14.37 1.02
C VAL A 8 -11.68 14.89 2.06
N GLN A 9 -11.47 14.58 3.34
CA GLN A 9 -12.35 15.06 4.41
C GLN A 9 -12.29 16.59 4.55
N GLN A 10 -11.12 17.19 4.33
CA GLN A 10 -10.98 18.65 4.32
C GLN A 10 -11.52 19.24 3.00
N GLN A 11 -11.33 18.55 1.87
CA GLN A 11 -11.88 18.96 0.58
C GLN A 11 -13.41 19.00 0.55
N LYS A 12 -14.11 18.23 1.40
CA LYS A 12 -15.58 18.29 1.55
C LYS A 12 -16.12 19.67 1.90
N THR A 13 -15.28 20.52 2.51
CA THR A 13 -15.66 21.90 2.88
C THR A 13 -15.51 22.88 1.72
N HIS A 14 -14.95 22.46 0.58
CA HIS A 14 -14.80 23.29 -0.59
C HIS A 14 -16.18 23.65 -1.19
N PRO A 15 -16.46 24.91 -1.57
CA PRO A 15 -17.78 25.31 -2.08
C PRO A 15 -18.25 24.53 -3.30
N ARG A 16 -17.31 24.03 -4.11
CA ARG A 16 -17.61 23.19 -5.30
C ARG A 16 -17.75 21.70 -4.98
N PHE A 17 -17.64 21.26 -3.73
CA PHE A 17 -17.71 19.83 -3.43
C PHE A 17 -19.07 19.21 -3.77
N ALA A 18 -20.16 19.99 -3.85
CA ALA A 18 -21.46 19.49 -4.32
C ALA A 18 -21.51 19.23 -5.85
N ASP A 19 -20.57 19.76 -6.62
CA ASP A 19 -20.46 19.54 -8.06
C ASP A 19 -19.86 18.14 -8.32
N LYS A 20 -20.64 17.28 -8.99
CA LYS A 20 -20.25 15.89 -9.27
C LYS A 20 -19.00 15.82 -10.17
N ALA A 21 -18.87 16.72 -11.15
CA ALA A 21 -17.71 16.76 -12.03
C ALA A 21 -16.44 17.17 -11.25
N PHE A 22 -16.60 18.08 -10.26
CA PHE A 22 -15.51 18.42 -9.34
C PHE A 22 -15.11 17.20 -8.51
N GLN A 23 -16.07 16.46 -7.93
CA GLN A 23 -15.75 15.26 -7.13
C GLN A 23 -15.06 14.16 -7.95
N GLU A 24 -15.50 13.92 -9.19
CA GLU A 24 -14.91 12.93 -10.08
C GLU A 24 -13.47 13.33 -10.47
N GLY A 25 -13.19 14.61 -10.65
CA GLY A 25 -11.84 15.11 -10.94
C GLY A 25 -10.85 15.09 -9.77
N LEU A 26 -11.28 14.76 -8.54
CA LEU A 26 -10.38 14.70 -7.37
C LEU A 26 -9.62 13.37 -7.25
N LYS A 27 -9.97 12.35 -8.05
CA LYS A 27 -9.39 11.02 -7.96
C LYS A 27 -9.12 10.48 -9.35
N TRP A 28 -7.91 9.99 -9.55
CA TRP A 28 -7.51 9.29 -10.77
C TRP A 28 -7.07 7.87 -10.45
N SER A 29 -7.34 6.96 -11.38
CA SER A 29 -6.68 5.66 -11.44
C SER A 29 -5.22 5.82 -11.88
N TYR A 30 -4.44 4.74 -11.83
CA TYR A 30 -3.06 4.76 -12.33
C TYR A 30 -3.02 5.01 -13.84
N GLU A 31 -3.97 4.45 -14.58
CA GLU A 31 -4.11 4.64 -16.02
C GLU A 31 -4.44 6.10 -16.36
N GLU A 32 -5.37 6.72 -15.62
CA GLU A 32 -5.75 8.12 -15.82
C GLU A 32 -4.57 9.06 -15.52
N LEU A 33 -3.81 8.78 -14.45
CA LEU A 33 -2.62 9.55 -14.10
C LEU A 33 -1.51 9.38 -15.16
N ASP A 34 -1.25 8.15 -15.64
CA ASP A 34 -0.23 7.88 -16.65
C ASP A 34 -0.56 8.58 -17.97
N GLN A 35 -1.82 8.47 -18.40
CA GLN A 35 -2.33 9.12 -19.60
C GLN A 35 -2.20 10.64 -19.49
N TYR A 36 -2.53 11.23 -18.34
CA TYR A 36 -2.39 12.66 -18.10
C TYR A 36 -0.92 13.10 -18.20
N LEU A 37 -0.02 12.43 -17.47
CA LEU A 37 1.41 12.80 -17.46
C LEU A 37 2.03 12.68 -18.85
N SER A 38 1.67 11.64 -19.61
CA SER A 38 2.13 11.46 -20.97
C SER A 38 1.58 12.52 -21.93
N ALA A 39 0.28 12.81 -21.86
CA ALA A 39 -0.36 13.82 -22.71
C ALA A 39 0.17 15.24 -22.46
N GLN A 40 0.64 15.52 -21.23
CA GLN A 40 1.27 16.80 -20.87
C GLN A 40 2.78 16.83 -21.12
N TYR A 41 3.36 15.77 -21.71
CA TYR A 41 4.82 15.63 -21.92
C TYR A 41 5.65 15.75 -20.61
N MET A 42 5.03 15.44 -19.47
CA MET A 42 5.70 15.47 -18.17
C MET A 42 6.49 14.18 -17.90
N ALA A 43 5.96 13.04 -18.37
CA ALA A 43 6.58 11.73 -18.23
C ALA A 43 6.34 10.88 -19.50
N PRO A 44 7.19 9.87 -19.79
CA PRO A 44 6.88 8.90 -20.83
C PRO A 44 5.63 8.09 -20.47
N SER A 45 4.92 7.58 -21.48
CA SER A 45 3.83 6.61 -21.25
C SER A 45 4.38 5.37 -20.55
N GLY A 46 3.64 4.86 -19.57
CA GLY A 46 4.05 3.76 -18.71
C GLY A 46 4.81 4.18 -17.46
N TRP A 47 5.19 5.45 -17.29
CA TRP A 47 5.96 5.92 -16.13
C TRP A 47 5.31 5.57 -14.78
N VAL A 48 3.98 5.61 -14.70
CA VAL A 48 3.27 5.26 -13.46
C VAL A 48 3.52 3.80 -13.06
N PHE A 49 3.47 2.89 -14.03
CA PHE A 49 3.61 1.45 -13.79
C PHE A 49 5.09 1.02 -13.73
N ASP A 50 5.94 1.61 -14.55
CA ASP A 50 7.35 1.22 -14.69
C ASP A 50 8.25 1.90 -13.64
N THR A 51 7.83 3.05 -13.10
CA THR A 51 8.66 3.86 -12.19
C THR A 51 7.97 4.17 -10.87
N LEU A 52 6.77 4.74 -10.90
CA LEU A 52 6.09 5.19 -9.68
C LEU A 52 5.71 4.00 -8.78
N GLU A 53 5.00 3.01 -9.30
CA GLU A 53 4.56 1.84 -8.54
C GLU A 53 5.74 1.03 -7.94
N PRO A 54 6.80 0.69 -8.70
CA PRO A 54 8.00 0.05 -8.14
C PRO A 54 8.70 0.89 -7.07
N THR A 55 8.75 2.21 -7.25
CA THR A 55 9.34 3.13 -6.25
C THR A 55 8.53 3.14 -4.96
N MET A 56 7.20 3.21 -5.04
CA MET A 56 6.32 3.12 -3.87
C MET A 56 6.49 1.79 -3.14
N LYS A 57 6.52 0.66 -3.86
CA LYS A 57 6.78 -0.67 -3.27
C LYS A 57 8.12 -0.74 -2.54
N ARG A 58 9.18 -0.14 -3.12
CA ARG A 58 10.50 -0.06 -2.48
C ARG A 58 10.44 0.74 -1.18
N TYR A 59 9.77 1.90 -1.18
CA TYR A 59 9.61 2.70 0.05
C TYR A 59 8.79 1.98 1.12
N LEU A 60 7.68 1.32 0.75
CA LEU A 60 6.89 0.51 1.68
C LEU A 60 7.74 -0.61 2.30
N THR A 61 8.58 -1.26 1.50
CA THR A 61 9.51 -2.28 1.97
C THR A 61 10.50 -1.71 2.97
N HIS A 62 11.10 -0.55 2.68
CA HIS A 62 12.03 0.11 3.61
C HIS A 62 11.35 0.51 4.93
N VAL A 63 10.16 1.10 4.86
CA VAL A 63 9.41 1.48 6.06
C VAL A 63 9.07 0.24 6.91
N PHE A 64 8.60 -0.83 6.27
CA PHE A 64 8.32 -2.09 6.96
C PHE A 64 9.57 -2.63 7.66
N ARG A 65 10.70 -2.71 6.95
CA ARG A 65 11.97 -3.23 7.52
C ARG A 65 12.51 -2.35 8.65
N ALA A 66 12.36 -1.03 8.56
CA ALA A 66 12.76 -0.12 9.63
C ALA A 66 11.90 -0.29 10.90
N ALA A 67 10.60 -0.52 10.75
CA ALA A 67 9.68 -0.74 11.87
C ALA A 67 9.74 -2.17 12.42
N GLN A 68 10.21 -3.12 11.61
CA GLN A 68 10.15 -4.56 11.89
C GLN A 68 10.65 -4.97 13.28
N PRO A 69 11.81 -4.50 13.79
CA PRO A 69 12.29 -4.90 15.11
C PRO A 69 11.36 -4.50 16.26
N SER A 70 10.48 -3.52 16.03
CA SER A 70 9.49 -3.05 17.01
C SER A 70 8.12 -3.71 16.84
N LEU A 71 7.90 -4.48 15.77
CA LEU A 71 6.66 -5.21 15.56
C LEU A 71 6.68 -6.50 16.38
N GLN A 72 5.60 -6.77 17.10
CA GLN A 72 5.41 -8.02 17.84
C GLN A 72 4.44 -8.91 17.05
N PRO A 73 4.94 -9.83 16.21
CA PRO A 73 4.07 -10.69 15.43
C PRO A 73 3.27 -11.61 16.35
N ARG A 74 1.95 -11.61 16.18
CA ARG A 74 1.04 -12.52 16.87
C ARG A 74 0.26 -13.32 15.84
N VAL A 75 0.35 -14.65 15.94
CA VAL A 75 -0.37 -15.57 15.07
C VAL A 75 -1.87 -15.27 15.10
N GLY A 76 -2.48 -15.18 13.93
CA GLY A 76 -3.91 -14.86 13.79
C GLY A 76 -4.24 -13.37 13.85
N THR A 77 -3.24 -12.49 13.85
CA THR A 77 -3.43 -11.04 13.74
C THR A 77 -2.76 -10.51 12.48
N PHE A 78 -3.36 -9.48 11.91
CA PHE A 78 -2.79 -8.71 10.81
C PHE A 78 -3.06 -7.23 11.05
N GLY A 79 -2.21 -6.37 10.47
CA GLY A 79 -2.41 -4.94 10.42
C GLY A 79 -2.78 -4.53 8.99
N PHE A 80 -3.73 -3.61 8.87
CA PHE A 80 -4.09 -3.00 7.59
C PHE A 80 -3.68 -1.53 7.62
N PHE A 81 -2.73 -1.16 6.75
CA PHE A 81 -2.12 0.16 6.71
C PHE A 81 -2.37 0.81 5.35
N ALA A 82 -2.46 2.15 5.33
CA ALA A 82 -2.37 2.95 4.12
C ALA A 82 -1.12 3.82 4.17
N ALA A 83 -0.56 4.12 3.01
CA ALA A 83 0.57 5.02 2.90
C ALA A 83 0.25 6.09 1.86
N ASP A 84 0.55 7.33 2.23
CA ASP A 84 0.35 8.47 1.37
C ASP A 84 1.68 8.91 0.76
N PHE A 85 1.64 9.24 -0.52
CA PHE A 85 2.80 9.65 -1.30
C PHE A 85 2.54 10.98 -1.99
N ILE A 86 3.60 11.77 -2.14
CA ILE A 86 3.63 12.99 -2.95
C ILE A 86 4.63 12.81 -4.08
N ILE A 87 4.26 13.30 -5.26
CA ILE A 87 5.11 13.37 -6.45
C ILE A 87 5.40 14.85 -6.71
N THR A 88 6.67 15.22 -6.86
CA THR A 88 7.06 16.59 -7.20
C THR A 88 6.94 16.87 -8.69
N ASP A 89 7.10 18.12 -9.09
CA ASP A 89 7.17 18.55 -10.49
C ASP A 89 8.40 17.98 -11.23
N GLN A 90 9.45 17.56 -10.52
CA GLN A 90 10.56 16.77 -11.10
C GLN A 90 10.33 15.25 -11.02
N LEU A 91 9.09 14.80 -10.82
CA LEU A 91 8.71 13.39 -10.71
C LEU A 91 9.41 12.62 -9.57
N GLN A 92 9.88 13.34 -8.54
CA GLN A 92 10.44 12.69 -7.36
C GLN A 92 9.31 12.23 -6.44
N VAL A 93 9.39 10.98 -6.01
CA VAL A 93 8.40 10.37 -5.11
C VAL A 93 8.88 10.48 -3.68
N PHE A 94 7.99 10.90 -2.78
CA PHE A 94 8.20 10.96 -1.35
C PHE A 94 7.04 10.30 -0.62
N ILE A 95 7.34 9.43 0.35
CA ILE A 95 6.34 8.95 1.30
C ILE A 95 6.16 10.00 2.39
N THR A 96 4.91 10.36 2.70
CA THR A 96 4.62 11.40 3.71
C THR A 96 4.18 10.79 5.02
N GLU A 97 3.33 9.77 4.98
CA GLU A 97 2.82 9.12 6.17
C GLU A 97 2.38 7.68 5.90
N VAL A 98 2.34 6.89 6.99
CA VAL A 98 1.73 5.57 7.02
C VAL A 98 0.70 5.57 8.14
N GLN A 99 -0.56 5.36 7.78
CA GLN A 99 -1.70 5.38 8.68
C GLN A 99 -2.18 3.95 8.95
N ASN A 100 -2.44 3.63 10.22
CA ASN A 100 -3.11 2.38 10.59
C ASN A 100 -4.64 2.57 10.54
N GLY A 101 -5.36 1.56 10.06
CA GLY A 101 -6.82 1.58 10.01
C GLY A 101 -7.39 2.57 8.99
N PRO A 102 -6.99 2.49 7.72
CA PRO A 102 -7.53 3.37 6.69
C PRO A 102 -9.04 3.20 6.52
N ASP A 103 -9.68 4.24 5.99
CA ASP A 103 -11.13 4.28 5.83
C ASP A 103 -11.64 3.28 4.75
N LEU A 104 -12.07 2.12 5.23
CA LEU A 104 -12.75 1.09 4.46
C LEU A 104 -14.24 1.38 4.25
N SER A 105 -14.73 2.59 4.54
CA SER A 105 -16.14 2.94 4.34
C SER A 105 -16.57 2.65 2.90
N ILE A 106 -17.58 1.80 2.80
CA ILE A 106 -18.22 1.44 1.54
C ILE A 106 -19.30 2.50 1.30
N THR A 107 -19.00 3.50 0.48
CA THR A 107 -20.07 4.33 -0.10
C THR A 107 -20.79 3.52 -1.17
N SER A 108 -22.12 3.58 -1.16
CA SER A 108 -22.99 2.76 -2.01
C SER A 108 -22.72 3.02 -3.50
N GLY A 109 -22.42 1.95 -4.26
CA GLY A 109 -22.56 1.91 -5.72
C GLY A 109 -21.31 2.14 -6.58
N GLY A 110 -20.17 2.58 -6.03
CA GLY A 110 -18.98 2.95 -6.82
C GLY A 110 -17.86 1.90 -6.89
N VAL A 111 -16.82 2.18 -7.71
CA VAL A 111 -15.58 1.40 -7.85
C VAL A 111 -14.93 1.10 -6.48
N LYS A 112 -14.94 2.08 -5.56
CA LYS A 112 -14.46 1.92 -4.16
C LYS A 112 -15.13 0.74 -3.44
N SER A 113 -16.44 0.54 -3.63
CA SER A 113 -17.19 -0.54 -2.98
C SER A 113 -16.73 -1.92 -3.44
N ARG A 114 -16.49 -2.08 -4.75
CA ARG A 114 -16.04 -3.35 -5.32
C ARG A 114 -14.61 -3.65 -4.89
N LEU A 115 -13.73 -2.66 -4.99
CA LEU A 115 -12.31 -2.77 -4.60
C LEU A 115 -12.17 -3.17 -3.13
N VAL A 116 -12.83 -2.43 -2.21
CA VAL A 116 -12.75 -2.72 -0.78
C VAL A 116 -13.28 -4.12 -0.45
N LYS A 117 -14.38 -4.55 -1.08
CA LYS A 117 -14.94 -5.90 -0.85
C LYS A 117 -14.03 -7.01 -1.38
N ALA A 118 -13.40 -6.83 -2.52
CA ALA A 118 -12.44 -7.80 -3.07
C ALA A 118 -11.21 -7.91 -2.16
N MET A 119 -10.63 -6.76 -1.82
CA MET A 119 -9.48 -6.63 -0.94
C MET A 119 -9.70 -7.28 0.43
N VAL A 120 -10.81 -6.95 1.12
CA VAL A 120 -11.11 -7.53 2.44
C VAL A 120 -11.30 -9.04 2.36
N ARG A 121 -11.95 -9.55 1.30
CA ARG A 121 -12.13 -10.99 1.11
C ARG A 121 -10.79 -11.71 0.95
N GLU A 122 -9.89 -11.14 0.16
CA GLU A 122 -8.57 -11.72 -0.07
C GLU A 122 -7.72 -11.70 1.20
N VAL A 123 -7.69 -10.59 1.96
CA VAL A 123 -7.00 -10.51 3.26
C VAL A 123 -7.50 -11.60 4.22
N LEU A 124 -8.81 -11.81 4.30
CA LEU A 124 -9.39 -12.85 5.16
C LEU A 124 -9.00 -14.26 4.69
N ALA A 125 -8.98 -14.52 3.39
CA ALA A 125 -8.54 -15.80 2.84
C ALA A 125 -7.07 -16.08 3.18
N ILE A 126 -6.19 -15.11 2.95
CA ILE A 126 -4.76 -15.16 3.33
C ILE A 126 -4.61 -15.43 4.83
N GLN A 127 -5.34 -14.71 5.68
CA GLN A 127 -5.25 -14.88 7.13
C GLN A 127 -5.70 -16.27 7.60
N MET A 128 -6.76 -16.81 7.01
CA MET A 128 -7.26 -18.15 7.32
C MET A 128 -6.28 -19.23 6.87
N GLU A 129 -5.67 -19.07 5.70
CA GLU A 129 -4.63 -19.96 5.21
C GLU A 129 -3.39 -19.93 6.12
N VAL A 130 -2.89 -18.74 6.48
CA VAL A 130 -1.75 -18.60 7.41
C VAL A 130 -2.04 -19.29 8.74
N LEU A 131 -3.25 -19.11 9.28
CA LEU A 131 -3.68 -19.78 10.51
C LEU A 131 -3.73 -21.31 10.38
N HIS A 132 -4.29 -21.81 9.29
CA HIS A 132 -4.38 -23.24 9.02
C HIS A 132 -2.99 -23.86 8.88
N ARG A 133 -2.14 -23.28 8.04
CA ARG A 133 -0.77 -23.74 7.80
C ARG A 133 0.08 -23.70 9.07
N HIS A 134 -0.05 -22.65 9.88
CA HIS A 134 0.61 -22.57 11.19
C HIS A 134 0.18 -23.72 12.12
N ARG A 135 -1.12 -24.04 12.19
CA ARG A 135 -1.63 -25.14 13.03
C ARG A 135 -1.18 -26.53 12.54
N SER A 136 -0.98 -26.69 11.24
CA SER A 136 -0.57 -27.95 10.61
C SER A 136 0.93 -28.03 10.33
N ASN A 137 1.73 -27.08 10.84
CA ASN A 137 3.18 -26.99 10.63
C ASN A 137 3.60 -27.04 9.15
N GLN A 138 2.83 -26.38 8.28
CA GLN A 138 3.09 -26.26 6.85
C GLN A 138 3.86 -24.98 6.53
N PRO A 139 4.67 -24.96 5.45
CA PRO A 139 5.46 -23.79 5.09
C PRO A 139 4.59 -22.60 4.62
N LEU A 140 5.07 -21.40 4.93
CA LEU A 140 4.48 -20.11 4.51
C LEU A 140 5.27 -19.46 3.35
N THR A 141 6.10 -20.23 2.65
CA THR A 141 6.95 -19.77 1.54
C THR A 141 6.13 -19.27 0.34
N VAL A 142 4.98 -19.91 0.09
CA VAL A 142 4.00 -19.55 -0.95
C VAL A 142 2.61 -19.71 -0.36
N LEU A 143 1.73 -18.73 -0.57
CA LEU A 143 0.34 -18.74 -0.11
C LEU A 143 -0.59 -18.80 -1.32
N ASP A 144 -1.52 -19.75 -1.32
CA ASP A 144 -2.44 -20.01 -2.45
C ASP A 144 -3.61 -19.02 -2.48
N SER A 145 -3.91 -18.37 -1.36
CA SER A 145 -5.01 -17.41 -1.24
C SER A 145 -4.68 -16.02 -1.77
N VAL A 146 -3.41 -15.76 -2.13
CA VAL A 146 -2.99 -14.48 -2.74
C VAL A 146 -3.50 -14.42 -4.18
N GLN A 147 -4.19 -13.33 -4.51
CA GLN A 147 -4.76 -13.04 -5.82
C GLN A 147 -4.22 -11.68 -6.31
N GLU A 148 -4.84 -10.58 -5.93
CA GLU A 148 -4.48 -9.22 -6.38
C GLU A 148 -3.38 -8.59 -5.51
N PHE A 149 -3.21 -9.05 -4.26
CA PHE A 149 -2.12 -8.59 -3.42
C PHE A 149 -0.77 -9.03 -3.97
N GLN A 150 0.22 -8.16 -3.82
CA GLN A 150 1.61 -8.45 -4.16
C GLN A 150 2.44 -8.59 -2.88
N MET A 151 3.14 -9.72 -2.75
CA MET A 151 4.00 -10.00 -1.62
C MET A 151 5.35 -9.28 -1.80
N LEU A 152 5.60 -8.25 -0.98
CA LEU A 152 6.86 -7.49 -1.02
C LEU A 152 7.96 -8.10 -0.14
N VAL A 153 7.56 -8.67 1.00
CA VAL A 153 8.45 -9.29 1.98
C VAL A 153 7.87 -10.62 2.41
N ASN A 154 8.65 -11.70 2.26
CA ASN A 154 8.35 -13.00 2.84
C ASN A 154 9.55 -13.55 3.59
N GLU A 155 9.45 -13.61 4.90
CA GLU A 155 10.52 -14.11 5.75
C GLU A 155 10.57 -15.64 5.77
N ALA A 156 9.43 -16.31 5.56
CA ALA A 156 9.42 -17.76 5.44
C ALA A 156 10.11 -18.25 4.16
N ALA A 157 10.17 -17.41 3.13
CA ALA A 157 10.86 -17.71 1.87
C ALA A 157 12.37 -17.45 1.89
N VAL A 158 12.89 -16.78 2.92
CA VAL A 158 14.30 -16.38 2.98
C VAL A 158 14.95 -16.97 4.24
N PRO A 159 16.14 -17.59 4.12
CA PRO A 159 16.80 -18.21 5.27
C PRO A 159 17.07 -17.21 6.42
N PRO A 160 16.97 -17.63 7.70
CA PRO A 160 17.14 -16.74 8.86
C PRO A 160 18.46 -15.95 8.91
N TRP A 161 19.53 -16.51 8.35
CA TRP A 161 20.86 -15.89 8.32
C TRP A 161 20.97 -14.66 7.40
N MET A 162 20.00 -14.45 6.51
CA MET A 162 20.00 -13.29 5.60
C MET A 162 19.47 -12.02 6.27
N TYR A 163 18.78 -12.15 7.42
CA TYR A 163 18.24 -11.03 8.20
C TYR A 163 18.94 -10.82 9.55
N SER A 164 19.87 -11.70 9.94
CA SER A 164 20.66 -11.51 11.15
C SER A 164 21.63 -10.34 10.98
N VAL A 165 21.36 -9.24 11.67
CA VAL A 165 22.37 -8.21 11.93
C VAL A 165 23.48 -8.86 12.75
N PRO A 166 24.77 -8.76 12.37
CA PRO A 166 25.86 -9.28 13.19
C PRO A 166 25.77 -8.63 14.57
N THR A 167 25.46 -9.41 15.59
CA THR A 167 25.60 -8.95 16.96
C THR A 167 27.09 -8.77 17.22
N SER A 168 27.51 -7.53 17.48
CA SER A 168 28.85 -7.22 17.95
C SER A 168 29.01 -7.68 19.40
N GLU A 169 28.95 -8.98 19.65
CA GLU A 169 29.32 -9.59 20.91
C GLU A 169 30.35 -10.69 20.62
N GLY A 170 31.62 -10.30 20.58
CA GLY A 170 32.68 -11.22 20.21
C GLY A 170 34.09 -10.66 20.17
N THR A 171 34.43 -9.71 21.04
CA THR A 171 35.83 -9.48 21.42
C THR A 171 35.90 -9.61 22.94
N ARG A 172 36.21 -10.83 23.38
CA ARG A 172 36.87 -11.08 24.66
C ARG A 172 38.33 -10.66 24.55
#